data_AF-A0A833XF07-F1
#
_entry.id   AF-A0A833XF07-F1
#
_cell.length_a   1.000
_cell.length_b   1.000
_cell.length_c   1.000
_cell.angle_alpha   90.00
_cell.angle_beta   90.00
_cell.angle_gamma   90.00
#
_symmetry.space_group_name_H-M   'P 1'
#
loop_
_entity.id
_entity.type
_entity.pdbx_description
1 polymer ?
#
loop_
_entity_poly.entity_id
_entity_poly.type
_entity_poly.pdbx_seq_one_letter_code
_entity_poly.pdbx_strand_id
1 'polypeptide(L)'
;MWDYLHRIYHQDHSARKFQLELEISTYSQGNLPIAQFYSSFINLWCEYFTIVHAKVPITALAALQAVHAESQRDQFLMKLRPEFETDRVGLLNRNPVPSLDICLGDLLREEQRLSTQ
;
A
#
# COMPACT_ATOMS: atom_id res chain seq x y z
N MET A 1 -16.11 -32.34 17.60
CA MET A 1 -17.10 -31.62 16.75
C MET A 1 -16.64 -30.19 16.47
N TRP A 2 -16.26 -29.42 17.49
CA TRP A 2 -15.72 -28.06 17.33
C TRP A 2 -14.42 -27.98 16.50
N ASP A 3 -13.47 -28.90 16.71
CA ASP A 3 -12.21 -28.89 15.93
C ASP A 3 -12.43 -29.19 14.44
N TYR A 4 -13.45 -29.98 14.13
CA TYR A 4 -13.85 -30.30 12.76
C TYR A 4 -14.49 -29.10 12.06
N LEU A 5 -15.38 -28.39 12.76
CA LEU A 5 -15.96 -27.15 12.27
C LEU A 5 -14.90 -26.06 12.13
N HIS A 6 -14.00 -25.92 13.10
CA HIS A 6 -12.86 -25.02 13.01
C HIS A 6 -12.01 -25.37 11.79
N ARG A 7 -11.69 -26.64 11.54
CA ARG A 7 -10.90 -27.03 10.36
C ARG A 7 -11.58 -26.75 9.02
N ILE A 8 -12.91 -26.83 8.94
CA ILE A 8 -13.66 -26.64 7.68
C ILE A 8 -14.02 -25.16 7.44
N TYR A 9 -14.29 -24.41 8.50
CA TYR A 9 -14.69 -23.00 8.42
C TYR A 9 -13.55 -22.01 8.71
N HIS A 10 -12.40 -22.48 9.21
CA HIS A 10 -11.18 -21.68 9.24
C HIS A 10 -10.68 -21.52 7.81
N GLN A 11 -11.20 -20.50 7.15
CA GLN A 11 -10.65 -20.02 5.90
C GLN A 11 -9.20 -19.61 6.20
N ASP A 12 -8.25 -20.43 5.79
CA ASP A 12 -6.88 -19.96 5.75
C ASP A 12 -6.84 -18.84 4.73
N HIS A 13 -6.72 -17.60 5.22
CA HIS A 13 -6.62 -16.40 4.40
C HIS A 13 -5.39 -16.42 3.47
N SER A 14 -4.59 -17.50 3.44
CA SER A 14 -3.49 -17.72 2.49
C SER A 14 -3.91 -17.51 1.03
N ALA A 15 -5.07 -18.01 0.60
CA ALA A 15 -5.53 -17.78 -0.78
C ALA A 15 -5.84 -16.31 -1.06
N ARG A 16 -6.55 -15.63 -0.13
CA ARG A 16 -6.83 -14.19 -0.25
C ARG A 16 -5.57 -13.35 -0.13
N LYS A 17 -4.63 -13.73 0.74
CA LYS A 17 -3.33 -13.09 0.89
C LYS A 17 -2.57 -13.12 -0.43
N PHE A 18 -2.45 -14.29 -1.06
CA PHE A 18 -1.76 -14.41 -2.34
C PHE A 18 -2.45 -13.59 -3.44
N GLN A 19 -3.79 -13.61 -3.46
CA GLN A 19 -4.56 -12.77 -4.37
C GLN A 19 -4.29 -11.27 -4.16
N LEU A 20 -4.22 -10.81 -2.90
CA LEU A 20 -3.86 -9.43 -2.56
C LEU A 20 -2.42 -9.10 -2.93
N GLU A 21 -1.46 -10.01 -2.75
CA GLU A 21 -0.08 -9.83 -3.20
C GLU A 21 -0.04 -9.60 -4.72
N LEU A 22 -0.81 -10.39 -5.49
CA LEU A 22 -0.92 -10.22 -6.94
C LEU A 22 -1.60 -8.90 -7.31
N GLU A 23 -2.72 -8.57 -6.68
CA GLU A 23 -3.45 -7.30 -6.90
C GLU A 23 -2.54 -6.11 -6.60
N ILE A 24 -1.88 -6.07 -5.44
CA ILE A 24 -0.93 -5.01 -5.08
C ILE A 24 0.23 -4.94 -6.08
N SER A 25 0.80 -6.08 -6.47
CA SER A 25 1.94 -6.11 -7.40
C SER A 25 1.59 -5.55 -8.79
N THR A 26 0.39 -5.82 -9.29
CA THR A 26 -0.08 -5.42 -10.62
C THR A 26 -0.79 -4.06 -10.62
N TYR A 27 -1.19 -3.56 -9.45
CA TYR A 27 -1.86 -2.27 -9.34
C TYR A 27 -0.94 -1.13 -9.77
N SER A 28 -1.52 -0.16 -10.48
CA SER A 28 -0.87 1.07 -10.94
C SER A 28 -1.90 2.20 -11.01
N GLN A 29 -1.44 3.45 -11.02
CA GLN A 29 -2.32 4.62 -11.05
C GLN A 29 -3.23 4.66 -12.29
N GLY A 30 -2.68 4.29 -13.46
CA GLY A 30 -3.38 4.46 -14.72
C GLY A 30 -3.86 5.91 -14.90
N ASN A 31 -5.13 6.09 -15.24
CA ASN A 31 -5.76 7.40 -15.44
C ASN A 31 -6.51 7.90 -14.19
N LEU A 32 -6.35 7.23 -13.04
CA LEU A 32 -7.03 7.65 -11.82
C LEU A 32 -6.42 8.94 -11.28
N PRO A 33 -7.27 9.86 -10.76
CA PRO A 33 -6.81 10.94 -9.91
C PRO A 33 -6.04 10.40 -8.70
N ILE A 34 -5.02 11.13 -8.22
CA ILE A 34 -4.16 10.71 -7.10
C ILE A 34 -4.99 10.30 -5.87
N ALA A 35 -6.04 11.06 -5.54
CA ALA A 35 -6.91 10.75 -4.40
C ALA A 35 -7.63 9.40 -4.55
N GLN A 36 -8.12 9.07 -5.74
CA GLN A 36 -8.80 7.80 -6.01
C GLN A 36 -7.81 6.64 -6.04
N PHE A 37 -6.68 6.83 -6.70
CA PHE A 37 -5.57 5.87 -6.71
C PHE A 37 -5.11 5.52 -5.29
N TYR A 38 -4.86 6.53 -4.47
CA TYR A 38 -4.46 6.36 -3.07
C TYR A 38 -5.53 5.59 -2.27
N SER A 39 -6.80 5.97 -2.37
CA SER A 39 -7.88 5.30 -1.63
C SER A 39 -7.96 3.81 -1.98
N SER A 40 -7.98 3.47 -3.27
CA SER A 40 -7.98 2.09 -3.73
C SER A 40 -6.72 1.32 -3.31
N PHE A 41 -5.55 1.94 -3.42
CA PHE A 41 -4.27 1.36 -2.98
C PHE A 41 -4.28 1.04 -1.47
N ILE A 42 -4.67 2.00 -0.64
CA ILE A 42 -4.74 1.81 0.82
C ILE A 42 -5.72 0.70 1.19
N ASN A 43 -6.86 0.60 0.52
CA ASN A 43 -7.83 -0.48 0.80
C ASN A 43 -7.21 -1.87 0.60
N LEU A 44 -6.46 -2.08 -0.50
CA LEU A 44 -5.73 -3.34 -0.74
C LEU A 44 -4.72 -3.64 0.37
N TRP A 45 -3.94 -2.64 0.75
CA TRP A 45 -2.91 -2.80 1.79
C TRP A 45 -3.50 -3.01 3.19
N CYS A 46 -4.60 -2.33 3.54
CA CYS A 46 -5.30 -2.51 4.81
C CYS A 46 -5.82 -3.94 4.97
N GLU A 47 -6.38 -4.51 3.90
CA GLU A 47 -6.82 -5.90 3.91
C GLU A 47 -5.62 -6.87 4.03
N TYR A 48 -4.57 -6.63 3.25
CA TYR A 48 -3.33 -7.42 3.32
C TYR A 48 -2.72 -7.39 4.74
N PHE A 49 -2.61 -6.21 5.34
CA PHE A 49 -2.10 -6.04 6.70
C PHE A 49 -2.95 -6.76 7.73
N THR A 50 -4.28 -6.68 7.61
CA THR A 50 -5.18 -7.40 8.52
C THR A 50 -4.89 -8.90 8.53
N ILE A 51 -4.68 -9.49 7.35
CA ILE A 51 -4.37 -10.92 7.21
C ILE A 51 -2.97 -11.25 7.73
N VAL A 52 -1.96 -10.45 7.38
CA VAL A 52 -0.56 -10.74 7.74
C VAL A 52 -0.30 -10.49 9.21
N HIS A 53 -0.74 -9.37 9.76
CA HIS A 53 -0.50 -8.98 11.15
C HIS A 53 -1.22 -9.91 12.14
N ALA A 54 -2.37 -10.48 11.76
CA ALA A 54 -3.07 -11.47 12.59
C ALA A 54 -2.24 -12.74 12.87
N LYS A 55 -1.24 -13.06 12.03
CA LYS A 55 -0.36 -14.23 12.18
C LYS A 55 0.95 -13.91 12.91
N VAL A 56 1.20 -12.66 13.29
CA VAL A 56 2.50 -12.19 13.79
C VAL A 56 2.45 -11.99 15.30
N PRO A 57 3.41 -12.53 16.07
CA PRO A 57 3.50 -12.26 17.51
C PRO A 57 3.66 -10.76 17.80
N ILE A 58 3.05 -10.29 18.89
CA ILE A 58 3.08 -8.88 19.31
C ILE A 58 4.51 -8.34 19.42
N THR A 59 5.46 -9.18 19.88
CA THR A 59 6.87 -8.83 20.03
C THR A 59 7.57 -8.51 18.71
N ALA A 60 7.08 -9.01 17.57
CA ALA A 60 7.63 -8.75 16.24
C ALA A 60 6.79 -7.74 15.44
N LEU A 61 5.58 -7.41 15.90
CA LEU A 61 4.59 -6.63 15.13
C LEU A 61 5.09 -5.22 14.78
N ALA A 62 5.69 -4.51 15.74
CA ALA A 62 6.16 -3.14 15.51
C ALA A 62 7.28 -3.07 14.46
N ALA A 63 8.23 -4.02 14.50
CA ALA A 63 9.30 -4.09 13.51
C ALA A 63 8.76 -4.41 12.11
N LEU A 64 7.79 -5.33 12.01
CA LEU A 64 7.15 -5.65 10.74
C LEU A 64 6.36 -4.46 10.19
N GLN A 65 5.63 -3.73 11.04
CA GLN A 65 4.88 -2.54 10.65
C GLN A 65 5.79 -1.46 10.07
N ALA A 66 6.99 -1.26 10.63
CA ALA A 66 7.96 -0.30 10.08
C ALA A 66 8.40 -0.68 8.66
N VAL A 67 8.78 -1.94 8.43
CA VAL A 67 9.17 -2.45 7.10
C VAL A 67 8.01 -2.38 6.10
N HIS A 68 6.81 -2.70 6.56
CA HIS A 68 5.60 -2.63 5.73
C HIS A 68 5.22 -1.19 5.36
N ALA A 69 5.37 -0.23 6.29
CA ALA A 69 5.13 1.18 6.00
C ALA A 69 6.10 1.71 4.95
N GLU A 70 7.37 1.32 5.01
CA GLU A 70 8.38 1.61 3.99
C GLU A 70 7.98 1.03 2.64
N SER A 71 7.67 -0.27 2.61
CA SER A 71 7.26 -0.98 1.39
C SER A 71 5.98 -0.41 0.77
N GLN A 72 4.99 -0.05 1.59
CA GLN A 72 3.74 0.55 1.13
C GLN A 72 3.99 1.92 0.48
N ARG A 73 4.81 2.76 1.12
CA ARG A 73 5.19 4.07 0.58
C ARG A 73 5.91 3.92 -0.76
N ASP A 74 6.93 3.06 -0.81
CA ASP A 74 7.74 2.93 -2.01
C ASP A 74 6.95 2.35 -3.17
N GLN A 75 6.07 1.36 -2.89
CA GLN A 75 5.16 0.86 -3.92
C GLN A 75 4.16 1.91 -4.37
N PHE A 76 3.60 2.72 -3.48
CA PHE A 76 2.71 3.81 -3.86
C PHE A 76 3.39 4.75 -4.86
N LEU A 77 4.62 5.18 -4.54
CA LEU A 77 5.41 6.07 -5.39
C LEU A 77 5.80 5.42 -6.72
N MET A 78 6.26 4.17 -6.70
CA MET A 78 6.68 3.46 -7.91
C MET A 78 5.54 3.15 -8.88
N LYS A 79 4.30 3.15 -8.39
CA LYS A 79 3.08 2.82 -9.13
C LYS A 79 2.37 4.04 -9.71
N LEU A 80 2.93 5.23 -9.51
CA LEU A 80 2.46 6.47 -10.14
C LEU A 80 2.64 6.44 -11.66
N ARG A 81 1.81 7.20 -12.37
CA ARG A 81 1.93 7.39 -13.82
C ARG A 81 3.14 8.28 -14.16
N PRO A 82 3.68 8.21 -15.40
CA PRO A 82 4.91 8.90 -15.78
C PRO A 82 4.94 10.42 -15.54
N GLU A 83 3.79 11.09 -15.56
CA GLU A 83 3.70 12.54 -15.30
C GLU A 83 4.26 12.96 -13.92
N PHE A 84 4.20 12.06 -12.93
CA PHE A 84 4.73 12.30 -11.58
C PHE A 84 6.15 11.77 -11.40
N GLU A 85 6.88 11.48 -12.48
CA GLU A 85 8.23 10.92 -12.39
C GLU A 85 9.19 11.84 -11.62
N THR A 86 9.13 13.15 -11.87
CA THR A 86 9.94 14.15 -11.18
C THR A 86 9.66 14.16 -9.68
N ASP A 87 8.38 14.17 -9.28
CA ASP A 87 7.97 14.14 -7.87
C ASP A 87 8.37 12.84 -7.20
N ARG A 88 8.17 11.69 -7.87
CA ARG A 88 8.59 10.38 -7.38
C ARG A 88 10.08 10.36 -7.06
N VAL A 89 10.93 10.80 -8.00
CA VAL A 89 12.39 10.85 -7.81
C VAL A 89 12.75 11.83 -6.70
N GLY A 90 12.12 13.01 -6.69
CA GLY A 90 12.33 14.03 -5.66
C GLY A 90 11.97 13.54 -4.26
N LEU A 91 10.87 12.80 -4.11
CA LEU A 91 10.41 12.24 -2.85
C LEU A 91 11.32 11.10 -2.37
N LEU A 92 11.70 10.18 -3.24
CA LEU A 92 12.56 9.04 -2.90
C LEU A 92 13.99 9.45 -2.54
N ASN A 93 14.50 10.56 -3.09
CA ASN A 93 15.85 11.04 -2.81
C ASN A 93 15.96 11.92 -1.54
N ARG A 94 14.84 12.24 -0.87
CA ARG A 94 14.88 12.97 0.41
C ARG A 94 15.49 12.10 1.50
N ASN A 95 16.25 12.72 2.41
CA ASN A 95 16.83 12.04 3.57
C ASN A 95 16.43 12.75 4.88
N PRO A 96 15.58 12.14 5.72
CA PRO A 96 14.93 10.83 5.52
C PRO A 96 13.85 10.86 4.43
N VAL A 97 13.54 9.69 3.86
CA VAL A 97 12.42 9.56 2.91
C VAL A 97 11.12 9.91 3.66
N PRO A 98 10.28 10.83 3.13
CA PRO A 98 9.06 11.26 3.80
C PRO A 98 8.09 10.11 4.04
N SER A 99 7.17 10.29 4.99
CA SER A 99 6.07 9.36 5.22
C SER A 99 5.06 9.40 4.07
N LEU A 100 4.23 8.35 3.98
CA LEU A 100 3.24 8.21 2.91
C LEU A 100 2.23 9.38 2.86
N ASP A 101 1.83 9.92 4.00
CA ASP A 101 0.93 11.08 4.08
C ASP A 101 1.57 12.37 3.54
N ILE A 102 2.87 12.58 3.80
CA ILE A 102 3.61 13.71 3.23
C ILE A 102 3.74 13.55 1.72
N CYS A 103 4.08 12.35 1.24
CA CYS A 103 4.12 12.02 -0.19
C CYS A 103 2.78 12.32 -0.87
N LEU A 104 1.68 11.87 -0.28
CA LEU A 104 0.33 12.11 -0.81
C LEU A 104 0.03 13.61 -0.90
N GLY A 105 0.37 14.38 0.14
CA GLY A 105 0.15 15.82 0.15
C GLY A 105 0.90 16.56 -0.95
N ASP A 106 2.15 16.17 -1.23
CA ASP A 106 2.94 16.72 -2.34
C ASP A 106 2.32 16.37 -3.70
N LEU A 107 1.93 15.11 -3.90
CA LEU A 107 1.34 14.65 -5.16
C LEU A 107 -0.02 15.27 -5.47
N LEU A 108 -0.86 15.49 -4.44
CA LEU A 108 -2.15 16.18 -4.62
C LEU A 108 -1.97 17.63 -5.07
N ARG A 109 -0.97 18.33 -4.52
CA ARG A 109 -0.63 19.68 -4.96
C ARG A 109 -0.14 19.69 -6.41
N GLU A 110 0.67 18.71 -6.77
CA GLU A 110 1.19 18.59 -8.13
C GLU A 110 0.10 18.24 -9.15
N GLU A 111 -0.80 17.31 -8.83
CA GLU A 111 -1.94 17.00 -9.70
C GLU A 111 -2.81 18.23 -9.96
N GLN A 112 -3.03 19.05 -8.93
CA GLN A 112 -3.74 20.32 -9.08
C GLN A 112 -2.98 21.30 -10.00
N ARG A 113 -1.66 21.39 -9.87
CA ARG A 113 -0.81 22.24 -10.71
C ARG A 113 -0.90 21.82 -12.18
N LEU A 114 -0.79 20.52 -12.45
CA LEU A 114 -0.87 19.94 -13.80
C LEU A 114 -2.26 20.16 -14.43
N SER A 115 -3.33 20.11 -13.65
CA SER A 115 -4.70 20.35 -14.13
C SER A 115 -4.96 21.81 -14.56
N THR A 116 -4.16 22.76 -14.06
CA THR A 116 -4.30 24.19 -14.37
C THR A 116 -3.43 24.69 -15.53
N GLN A 117 -2.62 23.80 -16.14
CA GLN A 117 -1.77 24.12 -17.28
C GLN A 117 -2.42 23.73 -18.60
#